data_AF-A0A553FZD9-F1
#
_entry.id   AF-A0A553FZD9-F1
#
_cell.length_a   1.000
_cell.length_b   1.000
_cell.length_c   1.000
_cell.angle_alpha   90.00
_cell.angle_beta   90.00
_cell.angle_gamma   90.00
#
_symmetry.space_group_name_H-M   'P 1'
#
loop_
_entity.id
_entity.type
_entity.pdbx_description
1 polymer ?
#
loop_
_entity_poly.entity_id
_entity_poly.type
_entity_poly.pdbx_seq_one_letter_code
_entity_poly.pdbx_strand_id
1 'polypeptide(L)'
;MKKSKKHFTFPFFRIIGLLLSITLLQSCFDDESDLEKQRKADDQLVADHLTNNNITAERTNSGFYFIKTRANDSGKEVENSDIVSFYYKMSLLDGKKIGEVNEITGKPVKFLYRTDQLKLAPTAINIAAGLMREGEVFRLFVPAYLGFESYAYKSLLPAHAGLVIDVEIVKIDTKSSQQADEKEAIENYIAEKEMEGVESFATGLRYKKLSEGSGDKPKSGNQVTVSYKGTYLDGTVFDESESNKPLIFRIGNKETIAGFESGIRLMQKGEEAILIIPSDRAYGSSVEVIPNELREDYLIRRQIQGRIPPYSTLVFQLTLEDIK
;
A
#
# COMPACT_ATOMS: atom_id res chain seq x y z
N MET A 1 27.49 73.05 21.66
CA MET A 1 26.96 73.13 23.05
C MET A 1 27.93 72.41 23.99
N LYS A 2 28.41 73.13 25.01
CA LYS A 2 29.35 72.67 26.06
C LYS A 2 28.61 71.92 27.18
N LYS A 3 29.39 71.12 27.95
CA LYS A 3 29.13 70.42 29.24
C LYS A 3 28.94 68.90 29.06
N SER A 4 29.50 68.00 29.86
CA SER A 4 30.14 68.08 31.18
C SER A 4 30.99 66.82 31.41
N LYS A 5 32.25 66.98 31.86
CA LYS A 5 32.97 65.95 32.63
C LYS A 5 32.94 66.36 34.10
N LYS A 6 32.50 65.48 34.98
CA LYS A 6 32.85 65.52 36.41
C LYS A 6 33.11 64.10 36.90
N HIS A 7 34.35 63.86 37.29
CA HIS A 7 34.74 62.80 38.20
C HIS A 7 34.33 63.17 39.62
N PHE A 8 33.84 62.20 40.39
CA PHE A 8 33.86 62.26 41.84
C PHE A 8 34.10 60.87 42.42
N THR A 9 34.99 60.82 43.41
CA THR A 9 35.56 59.63 44.06
C THR A 9 34.80 59.24 45.34
N PHE A 10 34.97 57.95 45.70
CA PHE A 10 34.43 57.13 46.80
C PHE A 10 34.39 57.75 48.22
N PRO A 11 33.56 57.17 49.14
CA PRO A 11 34.15 56.31 50.16
C PRO A 11 33.36 55.02 50.52
N PHE A 12 34.11 54.11 51.14
CA PHE A 12 33.75 52.85 51.79
C PHE A 12 32.51 52.91 52.71
N PHE A 13 31.65 51.87 52.64
CA PHE A 13 31.04 51.28 53.84
C PHE A 13 30.82 49.78 53.64
N ARG A 14 31.41 48.98 54.54
CA ARG A 14 31.18 47.54 54.69
C ARG A 14 29.75 47.31 55.16
N ILE A 15 28.96 46.55 54.42
CA ILE A 15 27.80 45.84 54.98
C ILE A 15 27.90 44.37 54.59
N ILE A 16 27.69 43.57 55.63
CA ILE A 16 27.91 42.15 55.78
C ILE A 16 26.88 41.34 54.99
N GLY A 17 27.28 40.14 54.59
CA GLY A 17 26.59 39.27 53.66
C GLY A 17 25.17 38.86 54.04
N LEU A 18 24.36 38.70 53.01
CA LEU A 18 23.41 37.60 52.89
C LEU A 18 23.25 37.29 51.39
N LEU A 19 24.14 36.44 50.87
CA LEU A 19 24.08 35.93 49.51
C LEU A 19 23.00 34.84 49.48
N LEU A 20 21.75 35.25 49.28
CA LEU A 20 20.66 34.33 48.93
C LEU A 20 20.86 33.96 47.46
N SER A 21 21.75 32.99 47.24
CA SER A 21 21.91 32.31 45.97
C SER A 21 20.60 31.60 45.65
N ILE A 22 19.73 32.27 44.91
CA ILE A 22 18.66 31.61 44.16
C ILE A 22 19.38 30.83 43.05
N THR A 23 19.82 29.63 43.39
CA THR A 23 20.10 28.60 42.40
C THR A 23 18.78 28.30 41.72
N LEU A 24 18.55 28.96 40.58
CA LEU A 24 17.64 28.47 39.56
C LEU A 24 18.15 27.10 39.17
N LEU A 25 17.61 26.06 39.82
CA LEU A 25 17.61 24.71 39.29
C LEU A 25 16.83 24.80 37.97
N GLN A 26 17.51 25.08 36.87
CA GLN A 26 17.06 24.64 35.57
C GLN A 26 17.15 23.12 35.59
N SER A 27 16.12 22.47 36.13
CA SER A 27 15.81 21.10 35.75
C SER A 27 15.60 21.13 34.24
N CYS A 28 16.59 20.66 33.49
CA CYS A 28 16.33 20.18 32.13
C CYS A 28 15.36 19.01 32.29
N PHE A 29 14.06 19.29 32.19
CA PHE A 29 13.08 18.26 31.91
C PHE A 29 13.34 17.85 30.46
N ASP A 30 14.00 16.72 30.30
CA ASP A 30 14.15 16.03 29.02
C ASP A 30 12.79 15.40 28.70
N ASP A 31 11.81 16.24 28.31
CA ASP A 31 10.42 15.86 28.01
C ASP A 31 10.33 15.19 26.63
N GLU A 32 11.22 14.23 26.37
CA GLU A 32 11.17 13.42 25.16
C GLU A 32 10.00 12.43 25.25
N SER A 33 9.06 12.54 24.31
CA SER A 33 7.92 11.62 24.22
C SER A 33 8.37 10.18 23.99
N ASP A 34 7.59 9.20 24.45
CA ASP A 34 7.92 7.78 24.24
C ASP A 34 7.99 7.40 22.75
N LEU A 35 7.23 8.11 21.90
CA LEU A 35 7.31 7.96 20.45
C LEU A 35 8.68 8.38 19.90
N GLU A 36 9.21 9.51 20.37
CA GLU A 36 10.52 10.01 19.94
C GLU A 36 11.64 9.09 20.42
N LYS A 37 11.56 8.59 21.66
CA LYS A 37 12.49 7.57 22.19
C LYS A 37 12.47 6.30 21.34
N GLN A 38 11.27 5.84 20.95
CA GLN A 38 11.15 4.65 20.10
C GLN A 38 11.74 4.89 18.71
N ARG A 39 11.51 6.06 18.10
CA ARG A 39 12.11 6.39 16.80
C ARG A 39 13.63 6.42 16.85
N LYS A 40 14.22 6.98 17.92
CA LYS A 40 15.67 6.95 18.12
C LYS A 40 16.19 5.52 18.31
N ALA A 41 15.46 4.68 19.04
CA ALA A 41 15.81 3.27 19.19
C ALA A 41 15.77 2.53 17.83
N ASP A 42 14.72 2.75 17.03
CA ASP A 42 14.59 2.16 15.70
C ASP A 42 15.72 2.62 14.76
N ASP A 43 16.07 3.91 14.80
CA ASP A 43 17.19 4.49 14.03
C ASP A 43 18.53 3.89 14.47
N GLN A 44 18.76 3.75 15.78
CA GLN A 44 19.98 3.17 16.32
C GLN A 44 20.12 1.70 15.94
N LEU A 45 19.04 0.91 15.97
CA LEU A 45 19.06 -0.50 15.57
C LEU A 45 19.54 -0.67 14.12
N VAL A 46 19.10 0.19 13.21
CA VAL A 46 19.56 0.17 11.81
C VAL A 46 21.01 0.63 11.70
N ALA A 47 21.40 1.71 12.39
CA ALA A 47 22.77 2.21 12.38
C ALA A 47 23.79 1.20 12.93
N ASP A 48 23.43 0.49 14.01
CA ASP A 48 24.23 -0.58 14.59
C ASP A 48 24.36 -1.75 13.62
N HIS A 49 23.28 -2.16 12.95
CA HIS A 49 23.34 -3.19 11.92
C HIS A 49 24.32 -2.81 10.80
N LEU A 50 24.25 -1.58 10.29
CA LEU A 50 25.17 -1.11 9.24
C LEU A 50 26.63 -1.15 9.72
N THR A 51 26.90 -0.64 10.92
CA THR A 51 28.24 -0.58 11.52
C THR A 51 28.81 -1.98 11.75
N ASN A 52 28.04 -2.86 12.41
CA ASN A 52 28.46 -4.21 12.76
C ASN A 52 28.71 -5.09 11.52
N ASN A 53 28.08 -4.77 10.39
CA ASN A 53 28.25 -5.50 9.14
C ASN A 53 29.15 -4.75 8.13
N ASN A 54 29.80 -3.65 8.52
CA ASN A 54 30.66 -2.82 7.66
C ASN A 54 29.96 -2.36 6.37
N ILE A 55 28.68 -2.00 6.46
CA ILE A 55 27.86 -1.56 5.33
C ILE A 55 27.91 -0.03 5.23
N THR A 56 28.27 0.48 4.05
CA THR A 56 28.15 1.91 3.73
C THR A 56 26.90 2.13 2.89
N ALA A 57 26.00 2.99 3.36
CA ALA A 57 24.72 3.30 2.71
C ALA A 57 24.39 4.79 2.85
N GLU A 58 23.62 5.33 1.91
CA GLU A 58 23.16 6.73 1.95
C GLU A 58 21.93 6.85 2.84
N ARG A 59 21.91 7.82 3.76
CA ARG A 59 20.76 8.09 4.63
C ARG A 59 19.82 9.09 3.98
N THR A 60 18.54 8.75 3.93
CA THR A 60 17.48 9.67 3.45
C THR A 60 17.02 10.63 4.55
N ASN A 61 16.42 11.74 4.15
CA ASN A 61 15.77 12.68 5.08
C ASN A 61 14.60 12.04 5.85
N SER A 62 13.96 11.00 5.28
CA SER A 62 12.88 10.26 5.94
C SER A 62 13.38 9.31 7.02
N GLY A 63 14.67 8.92 6.99
CA GLY A 63 15.34 8.20 8.06
C GLY A 63 15.91 6.82 7.70
N PHE A 64 15.41 6.17 6.63
CA PHE A 64 15.97 4.91 6.15
C PHE A 64 17.28 5.13 5.38
N TYR A 65 18.07 4.06 5.27
CA TYR A 65 19.29 4.04 4.45
C TYR A 65 19.09 3.22 3.19
N PHE A 66 19.82 3.53 2.12
CA PHE A 66 19.78 2.74 0.89
C PHE A 66 21.14 2.59 0.20
N ILE A 67 21.25 1.56 -0.62
CA ILE A 67 22.34 1.35 -1.57
C ILE A 67 21.73 1.13 -2.94
N LYS A 68 22.15 1.91 -3.94
CA LYS A 68 21.85 1.63 -5.35
C LYS A 68 22.72 0.47 -5.82
N THR A 69 22.17 -0.74 -5.78
CA THR A 69 22.89 -1.98 -6.16
C THR A 69 22.90 -2.20 -7.68
N ARG A 70 21.91 -1.64 -8.39
CA ARG A 70 21.87 -1.59 -9.85
C ARG A 70 21.33 -0.23 -10.30
N ALA A 71 22.10 0.46 -11.14
CA ALA A 71 21.74 1.75 -11.71
C ALA A 71 21.13 1.59 -13.11
N ASN A 72 20.26 2.54 -13.49
CA ASN A 72 19.75 2.68 -14.84
C ASN A 72 19.44 4.15 -15.09
N ASP A 73 20.47 4.94 -15.41
CA ASP A 73 20.34 6.39 -15.59
C ASP A 73 19.44 6.77 -16.77
N SER A 74 19.25 5.86 -17.73
CA SER A 74 18.29 6.01 -18.84
C SER A 74 16.86 5.60 -18.49
N GLY A 75 16.64 5.02 -17.31
CA GLY A 75 15.32 4.59 -16.85
C GLY A 75 14.40 5.78 -16.60
N LYS A 76 13.10 5.57 -16.84
CA LYS A 76 12.05 6.53 -16.50
C LYS A 76 12.09 6.82 -14.99
N GLU A 77 11.94 8.09 -14.61
CA GLU A 77 11.78 8.50 -13.21
C GLU A 77 10.34 8.24 -12.74
N VAL A 78 10.18 7.96 -11.45
CA VAL A 78 8.85 7.84 -10.85
C VAL A 78 8.26 9.23 -10.60
N GLU A 79 7.12 9.51 -11.23
CA GLU A 79 6.37 10.75 -11.02
C GLU A 79 5.09 10.53 -10.19
N ASN A 80 4.61 11.59 -9.54
CA ASN A 80 3.38 11.51 -8.76
C ASN A 80 2.20 11.05 -9.64
N SER A 81 1.47 10.04 -9.19
CA SER A 81 0.38 9.33 -9.91
C SER A 81 0.82 8.28 -10.93
N ASP A 82 2.11 8.00 -11.07
CA ASP A 82 2.56 6.78 -11.75
C ASP A 82 2.14 5.52 -10.96
N ILE A 83 2.00 4.42 -11.67
CA ILE A 83 1.76 3.07 -11.16
C ILE A 83 3.09 2.34 -11.25
N VAL A 84 3.67 2.05 -10.09
CA VAL A 84 4.98 1.41 -10.00
C VAL A 84 4.80 -0.09 -9.83
N SER A 85 5.36 -0.85 -10.75
CA SER A 85 5.48 -2.31 -10.67
C SER A 85 6.88 -2.67 -10.18
N PHE A 86 6.97 -3.48 -9.12
CA PHE A 86 8.25 -3.84 -8.53
C PHE A 86 8.32 -5.29 -8.04
N TYR A 87 9.52 -5.84 -8.03
CA TYR A 87 9.88 -7.05 -7.31
C TYR A 87 10.55 -6.68 -5.98
N TYR A 88 10.46 -7.57 -5.00
CA TYR A 88 11.11 -7.35 -3.72
C TYR A 88 11.60 -8.64 -3.08
N LYS A 89 12.61 -8.48 -2.22
CA LYS A 89 13.03 -9.49 -1.25
C LYS A 89 13.21 -8.81 0.10
N MET A 90 12.50 -9.30 1.11
CA MET A 90 12.46 -8.68 2.43
C MET A 90 12.91 -9.66 3.53
N SER A 91 13.76 -9.17 4.42
CA SER A 91 14.20 -9.84 5.64
C SER A 91 14.22 -8.89 6.83
N LEU A 92 14.30 -9.45 8.04
CA LEU A 92 14.72 -8.71 9.23
C LEU A 92 16.22 -8.34 9.12
N LEU A 93 16.68 -7.45 10.00
CA LEU A 93 18.12 -7.10 10.11
C LEU A 93 19.02 -8.30 10.44
N ASP A 94 18.49 -9.35 11.08
CA ASP A 94 19.24 -10.58 11.36
C ASP A 94 19.31 -11.56 10.16
N GLY A 95 18.73 -11.18 9.02
CA GLY A 95 18.70 -11.98 7.80
C GLY A 95 17.53 -12.96 7.71
N LYS A 96 16.67 -13.07 8.72
CA LYS A 96 15.46 -13.90 8.64
C LYS A 96 14.53 -13.40 7.54
N LYS A 97 14.29 -14.24 6.54
CA LYS A 97 13.39 -13.94 5.41
C LYS A 97 11.95 -13.75 5.91
N ILE A 98 11.30 -12.69 5.42
CA ILE A 98 9.89 -12.36 5.71
C ILE A 98 9.03 -12.61 4.47
N GLY A 99 9.52 -12.23 3.28
CA GLY A 99 8.78 -12.41 2.04
C GLY A 99 9.62 -12.06 0.81
N GLU A 100 9.18 -12.53 -0.36
CA GLU A 100 9.83 -12.27 -1.63
C GLU A 100 8.84 -12.48 -2.77
N VAL A 101 8.92 -11.61 -3.79
CA VAL A 101 8.31 -11.82 -5.10
C VAL A 101 9.33 -11.40 -6.15
N ASN A 102 9.65 -12.30 -7.07
CA ASN A 102 10.51 -12.08 -8.23
C ASN A 102 9.87 -12.68 -9.50
N GLU A 103 10.53 -12.53 -10.65
CA GLU A 103 10.06 -13.01 -11.96
C GLU A 103 9.72 -14.51 -12.03
N ILE A 104 10.31 -15.32 -11.14
CA ILE A 104 10.10 -16.78 -11.09
C ILE A 104 8.90 -17.09 -10.20
N THR A 105 8.76 -16.39 -9.07
CA THR A 105 7.76 -16.71 -8.04
C THR A 105 6.41 -16.04 -8.26
N GLY A 106 6.34 -14.98 -9.06
CA GLY A 106 5.06 -14.30 -9.30
C GLY A 106 5.17 -13.04 -10.17
N LYS A 107 4.03 -12.38 -10.33
CA LYS A 107 3.93 -11.09 -11.02
C LYS A 107 4.45 -9.96 -10.12
N PRO A 108 4.98 -8.86 -10.69
CA PRO A 108 5.43 -7.74 -9.88
C PRO A 108 4.28 -7.12 -9.11
N VAL A 109 4.57 -6.70 -7.88
CA VAL A 109 3.63 -5.98 -7.02
C VAL A 109 3.40 -4.58 -7.59
N LYS A 110 2.17 -4.07 -7.52
CA LYS A 110 1.81 -2.76 -8.07
C LYS A 110 1.27 -1.83 -7.01
N PHE A 111 1.69 -0.58 -7.03
CA PHE A 111 1.09 0.47 -6.20
C PHE A 111 1.02 1.81 -6.95
N LEU A 112 0.07 2.66 -6.57
CA LEU A 112 0.04 4.05 -7.03
C LEU A 112 1.05 4.86 -6.23
N TYR A 113 2.07 5.38 -6.91
CA TYR A 113 3.01 6.28 -6.26
C TYR A 113 2.37 7.64 -5.99
N ARG A 114 2.36 8.04 -4.73
CA ARG A 114 1.99 9.37 -4.28
C ARG A 114 2.86 9.81 -3.11
N THR A 115 3.07 11.11 -2.97
CA THR A 115 3.80 11.70 -1.83
C THR A 115 2.87 12.17 -0.71
N ASP A 116 1.59 12.43 -1.02
CA ASP A 116 0.58 12.94 -0.10
C ASP A 116 -0.31 11.85 0.52
N GLN A 117 -0.39 10.69 -0.13
CA GLN A 117 -1.18 9.55 0.32
C GLN A 117 -0.43 8.25 0.04
N LEU A 118 0.34 7.79 1.02
CA LEU A 118 1.14 6.59 0.91
C LEU A 118 0.22 5.36 0.90
N LYS A 119 0.32 4.54 -0.14
CA LYS A 119 -0.58 3.40 -0.40
C LYS A 119 0.14 2.06 -0.39
N LEU A 120 1.28 1.98 0.27
CA LEU A 120 2.09 0.77 0.36
C LEU A 120 2.64 0.62 1.77
N ALA A 121 2.40 -0.55 2.38
CA ALA A 121 3.07 -1.00 3.58
C ALA A 121 4.06 -2.12 3.21
N PRO A 122 5.37 -1.99 3.49
CA PRO A 122 6.00 -0.92 4.27
C PRO A 122 6.18 0.39 3.50
N THR A 123 6.01 1.50 4.20
CA THR A 123 6.01 2.87 3.65
C THR A 123 7.34 3.26 3.00
N ALA A 124 8.45 2.72 3.48
CA ALA A 124 9.78 3.00 2.95
C ALA A 124 9.91 2.73 1.45
N ILE A 125 9.20 1.73 0.91
CA ILE A 125 9.26 1.40 -0.52
C ILE A 125 8.59 2.50 -1.36
N ASN A 126 7.46 3.03 -0.90
CA ASN A 126 6.83 4.18 -1.56
C ASN A 126 7.79 5.37 -1.57
N ILE A 127 8.46 5.66 -0.46
CA ILE A 127 9.39 6.81 -0.40
C ILE A 127 10.62 6.56 -1.30
N ALA A 128 11.20 5.36 -1.23
CA ALA A 128 12.35 4.98 -2.04
C ALA A 128 12.05 5.03 -3.54
N ALA A 129 10.84 4.66 -3.97
CA ALA A 129 10.45 4.73 -5.38
C ALA A 129 10.62 6.14 -5.97
N GLY A 130 10.40 7.20 -5.18
CA GLY A 130 10.63 8.59 -5.61
C GLY A 130 12.10 8.96 -5.87
N LEU A 131 13.04 8.10 -5.50
CA LEU A 131 14.48 8.24 -5.73
C LEU A 131 14.99 7.31 -6.84
N MET A 132 14.12 6.41 -7.33
CA MET A 132 14.49 5.33 -8.23
C MET A 132 14.03 5.61 -9.66
N ARG A 133 14.70 4.93 -10.60
CA ARG A 133 14.27 4.81 -12.00
C ARG A 133 13.84 3.40 -12.33
N GLU A 134 13.05 3.26 -13.39
CA GLU A 134 12.74 1.95 -13.97
C GLU A 134 14.02 1.16 -14.26
N GLY A 135 14.07 -0.11 -13.88
CA GLY A 135 15.22 -1.02 -14.00
C GLY A 135 16.21 -0.96 -12.83
N GLU A 136 16.11 0.02 -11.93
CA GLU A 136 17.01 0.12 -10.78
C GLU A 136 16.69 -0.87 -9.67
N VAL A 137 17.73 -1.26 -8.92
CA VAL A 137 17.62 -2.09 -7.73
C VAL A 137 18.23 -1.37 -6.54
N PHE A 138 17.40 -1.07 -5.55
CA PHE A 138 17.84 -0.48 -4.29
C PHE A 138 17.76 -1.53 -3.18
N ARG A 139 18.82 -1.60 -2.37
CA ARG A 139 18.77 -2.26 -1.07
C ARG A 139 18.47 -1.22 -0.01
N LEU A 140 17.36 -1.39 0.69
CA LEU A 140 16.88 -0.50 1.75
C LEU A 140 17.18 -1.10 3.12
N PHE A 141 17.56 -0.27 4.08
CA PHE A 141 17.67 -0.59 5.50
C PHE A 141 16.70 0.30 6.27
N VAL A 142 15.61 -0.30 6.72
CA VAL A 142 14.37 0.40 7.07
C VAL A 142 14.14 0.31 8.58
N PRO A 143 14.08 1.46 9.28
CA PRO A 143 13.67 1.49 10.69
C PRO A 143 12.18 1.16 10.81
N ALA A 144 11.77 0.64 11.96
CA ALA A 144 10.42 0.10 12.11
C ALA A 144 9.33 1.14 11.81
N TYR A 145 9.49 2.40 12.20
CA TYR A 145 8.52 3.47 11.90
C TYR A 145 8.31 3.78 10.40
N LEU A 146 9.15 3.28 9.49
CA LEU A 146 8.93 3.30 8.03
C LEU A 146 8.65 1.91 7.45
N GLY A 147 8.77 0.88 8.28
CA GLY A 147 8.42 -0.50 8.00
C GLY A 147 6.99 -0.79 8.43
N PHE A 148 6.86 -1.49 9.56
CA PHE A 148 5.57 -1.92 10.14
C PHE A 148 5.31 -1.34 11.54
N GLU A 149 6.09 -0.37 11.98
CA GLU A 149 5.97 0.28 13.30
C GLU A 149 5.95 -0.76 14.45
N SER A 150 4.94 -0.69 15.31
CA SER A 150 4.69 -1.65 16.40
C SER A 150 3.91 -2.89 15.96
N TYR A 151 3.51 -2.99 14.69
CA TYR A 151 2.79 -4.15 14.18
C TYR A 151 3.66 -5.39 14.28
N ALA A 152 3.04 -6.47 14.77
CA ALA A 152 3.64 -7.78 14.88
C ALA A 152 2.69 -8.83 14.31
N TYR A 153 3.28 -9.84 13.68
CA TYR A 153 2.56 -10.93 13.06
C TYR A 153 3.22 -12.28 13.32
N LYS A 154 2.58 -13.06 14.20
CA LYS A 154 2.98 -14.42 14.58
C LYS A 154 4.49 -14.48 14.88
N SER A 155 5.16 -15.55 14.48
CA SER A 155 6.61 -15.66 14.51
C SER A 155 7.28 -14.99 13.30
N LEU A 156 6.53 -14.50 12.31
CA LEU A 156 7.09 -13.99 11.06
C LEU A 156 7.75 -12.61 11.26
N LEU A 157 7.03 -11.69 11.90
CA LEU A 157 7.42 -10.29 12.06
C LEU A 157 7.24 -9.85 13.53
N PRO A 158 8.33 -9.59 14.27
CA PRO A 158 8.23 -9.01 15.61
C PRO A 158 7.86 -7.53 15.57
N ALA A 159 7.32 -7.00 16.67
CA ALA A 159 7.07 -5.56 16.81
C ALA A 159 8.39 -4.78 16.75
N HIS A 160 8.35 -3.55 16.22
CA HIS A 160 9.53 -2.67 16.11
C HIS A 160 10.67 -3.30 15.28
N ALA A 161 10.32 -4.15 14.31
CA ALA A 161 11.29 -4.80 13.44
C ALA A 161 11.94 -3.82 12.46
N GLY A 162 13.27 -3.73 12.51
CA GLY A 162 14.05 -3.22 11.39
C GLY A 162 14.10 -4.20 10.23
N LEU A 163 14.11 -3.70 9.00
CA LEU A 163 14.02 -4.51 7.77
C LEU A 163 15.22 -4.25 6.85
N VAL A 164 15.58 -5.27 6.07
CA VAL A 164 16.36 -5.14 4.84
C VAL A 164 15.47 -5.51 3.67
N ILE A 165 15.36 -4.62 2.67
CA ILE A 165 14.49 -4.82 1.52
C ILE A 165 15.26 -4.55 0.23
N ASP A 166 15.47 -5.57 -0.59
CA ASP A 166 15.88 -5.38 -1.98
C ASP A 166 14.62 -5.09 -2.80
N VAL A 167 14.60 -3.97 -3.52
CA VAL A 167 13.47 -3.51 -4.35
C VAL A 167 13.98 -3.28 -5.77
N GLU A 168 13.32 -3.90 -6.74
CA GLU A 168 13.58 -3.70 -8.17
C GLU A 168 12.34 -3.07 -8.82
N ILE A 169 12.46 -1.83 -9.32
CA ILE A 169 11.38 -1.26 -10.14
C ILE A 169 11.50 -1.85 -11.54
N VAL A 170 10.48 -2.59 -11.97
CA VAL A 170 10.48 -3.25 -13.28
C VAL A 170 9.68 -2.49 -14.32
N LYS A 171 8.69 -1.70 -13.91
CA LYS A 171 7.86 -0.91 -14.82
C LYS A 171 7.21 0.28 -14.12
N ILE A 172 7.16 1.42 -14.80
CA ILE A 172 6.48 2.65 -14.34
C ILE A 172 5.41 3.05 -15.35
N ASP A 173 4.17 2.69 -15.05
CA ASP A 173 3.01 2.90 -15.92
C ASP A 173 2.22 4.16 -15.57
N THR A 174 1.56 4.74 -16.58
CA THR A 174 0.45 5.66 -16.34
C THR A 174 -0.85 4.88 -16.13
N LYS A 175 -1.89 5.54 -15.61
CA LYS A 175 -3.22 4.91 -15.50
C LYS A 175 -3.76 4.39 -16.83
N SER A 176 -3.54 5.11 -17.94
CA SER A 176 -3.99 4.67 -19.26
C SER A 176 -3.20 3.48 -19.79
N SER A 177 -1.88 3.44 -19.54
CA SER A 177 -1.03 2.29 -19.87
C SER A 177 -1.48 1.05 -19.11
N GLN A 178 -1.70 1.17 -17.79
CA GLN A 178 -2.24 0.08 -16.96
C GLN A 178 -3.59 -0.45 -17.47
N GLN A 179 -4.50 0.43 -17.88
CA GLN A 179 -5.79 0.03 -18.45
C GLN A 179 -5.64 -0.69 -19.80
N ALA A 180 -4.65 -0.31 -20.61
CA ALA A 180 -4.34 -0.98 -21.86
C ALA A 180 -3.77 -2.39 -21.63
N ASP A 181 -2.84 -2.55 -20.69
CA ASP A 181 -2.30 -3.85 -20.28
C ASP A 181 -3.39 -4.78 -19.75
N GLU A 182 -4.29 -4.26 -18.90
CA GLU A 182 -5.41 -5.06 -18.38
C GLU A 182 -6.38 -5.45 -19.49
N LYS A 183 -6.65 -4.54 -20.42
CA LYS A 183 -7.49 -4.87 -21.58
C LYS A 183 -6.86 -6.01 -22.37
N GLU A 184 -5.57 -5.94 -22.68
CA GLU A 184 -4.87 -7.01 -23.40
C GLU A 184 -4.91 -8.34 -22.62
N ALA A 185 -4.64 -8.31 -21.32
CA ALA A 185 -4.72 -9.51 -20.48
C ALA A 185 -6.11 -10.14 -20.46
N ILE A 186 -7.17 -9.31 -20.47
CA ILE A 186 -8.56 -9.77 -20.54
C ILE A 186 -8.86 -10.41 -21.91
N GLU A 187 -8.43 -9.79 -23.02
CA GLU A 187 -8.63 -10.37 -24.35
C GLU A 187 -7.88 -11.71 -24.50
N ASN A 188 -6.65 -11.78 -23.98
CA ASN A 188 -5.88 -13.03 -23.97
C ASN A 188 -6.59 -14.11 -23.14
N TYR A 189 -7.13 -13.77 -21.98
CA TYR A 189 -7.91 -14.70 -21.16
C TYR A 189 -9.16 -15.19 -21.88
N ILE A 190 -9.92 -14.30 -22.54
CA ILE A 190 -11.10 -14.65 -23.33
C ILE A 190 -10.74 -15.63 -24.45
N ALA A 191 -9.65 -15.35 -25.18
CA ALA A 191 -9.16 -16.20 -26.26
C ALA A 191 -8.68 -17.57 -25.76
N GLU A 192 -7.89 -17.60 -24.68
CA GLU A 192 -7.38 -18.84 -24.07
C GLU A 192 -8.52 -19.74 -23.56
N LYS A 193 -9.58 -19.14 -23.00
CA LYS A 193 -10.77 -19.86 -22.52
C LYS A 193 -11.81 -20.10 -23.62
N GLU A 194 -11.50 -19.77 -24.88
CA GLU A 194 -12.38 -19.93 -26.04
C GLU A 194 -13.79 -19.35 -25.79
N MET A 195 -13.85 -18.20 -25.12
CA MET A 195 -15.11 -17.61 -24.74
C MET A 195 -15.75 -16.86 -25.91
N GLU A 196 -16.69 -17.50 -26.57
CA GLU A 196 -17.54 -16.85 -27.57
C GLU A 196 -18.65 -16.00 -26.93
N GLY A 197 -19.18 -15.03 -27.68
CA GLY A 197 -20.34 -14.22 -27.27
C GLY A 197 -20.07 -13.22 -26.13
N VAL A 198 -18.80 -12.87 -25.89
CA VAL A 198 -18.43 -11.91 -24.86
C VAL A 198 -18.71 -10.48 -25.34
N GLU A 199 -19.61 -9.78 -24.66
CA GLU A 199 -19.88 -8.37 -24.88
C GLU A 199 -18.85 -7.49 -24.16
N SER A 200 -18.42 -6.40 -24.80
CA SER A 200 -17.47 -5.44 -24.23
C SER A 200 -18.13 -4.07 -24.05
N PHE A 201 -17.97 -3.50 -22.85
CA PHE A 201 -18.54 -2.19 -22.50
C PHE A 201 -17.47 -1.11 -22.42
N ALA A 202 -17.87 0.15 -22.62
CA ALA A 202 -16.98 1.31 -22.53
C ALA A 202 -16.31 1.48 -21.15
N THR A 203 -16.89 0.89 -20.11
CA THR A 203 -16.31 0.86 -18.75
C THR A 203 -15.14 -0.11 -18.61
N GLY A 204 -14.87 -0.94 -19.62
CA GLY A 204 -13.90 -2.02 -19.60
C GLY A 204 -14.47 -3.37 -19.12
N LEU A 205 -15.71 -3.40 -18.61
CA LEU A 205 -16.40 -4.65 -18.26
C LEU A 205 -16.53 -5.56 -19.49
N ARG A 206 -16.30 -6.86 -19.29
CA ARG A 206 -16.73 -7.92 -20.21
C ARG A 206 -17.87 -8.71 -19.59
N TYR A 207 -18.84 -9.05 -20.42
CA TYR A 207 -20.04 -9.76 -20.01
C TYR A 207 -20.26 -10.95 -20.93
N LYS A 208 -20.47 -12.13 -20.37
CA LYS A 208 -20.89 -13.31 -21.11
C LYS A 208 -22.08 -13.93 -20.43
N LYS A 209 -23.23 -13.92 -21.10
CA LYS A 209 -24.39 -14.70 -20.68
C LYS A 209 -24.11 -16.18 -20.85
N LEU A 210 -24.42 -16.98 -19.83
CA LEU A 210 -24.35 -18.45 -19.85
C LEU A 210 -25.73 -19.09 -19.99
N SER A 211 -26.75 -18.52 -19.35
CA SER A 211 -28.13 -18.98 -19.45
C SER A 211 -29.10 -17.79 -19.44
N GLU A 212 -30.27 -17.96 -20.03
CA GLU A 212 -31.29 -16.91 -20.05
C GLU A 212 -32.00 -16.79 -18.69
N GLY A 213 -32.20 -15.55 -18.26
CA GLY A 213 -33.11 -15.22 -17.16
C GLY A 213 -34.48 -14.79 -17.67
N SER A 214 -35.31 -14.22 -16.79
CA SER A 214 -36.60 -13.66 -17.16
C SER A 214 -36.98 -12.44 -16.33
N GLY A 215 -37.95 -11.67 -16.83
CA GLY A 215 -38.45 -10.48 -16.18
C GLY A 215 -37.58 -9.24 -16.39
N ASP A 216 -37.82 -8.23 -15.56
CA ASP A 216 -37.13 -6.95 -15.65
C ASP A 216 -35.72 -7.02 -15.04
N LYS A 217 -34.81 -6.22 -15.59
CA LYS A 217 -33.46 -6.01 -15.03
C LYS A 217 -33.55 -5.15 -13.75
N PRO A 218 -32.63 -5.33 -12.78
CA PRO A 218 -32.70 -4.60 -11.52
C PRO A 218 -32.38 -3.11 -11.71
N LYS A 219 -33.11 -2.26 -11.00
CA LYS A 219 -32.98 -0.79 -11.01
C LYS A 219 -32.43 -0.29 -9.67
N SER A 220 -32.07 0.99 -9.61
CA SER A 220 -31.62 1.61 -8.36
C SER A 220 -32.65 1.43 -7.25
N GLY A 221 -32.19 1.03 -6.08
CA GLY A 221 -33.03 0.75 -4.91
C GLY A 221 -33.49 -0.71 -4.81
N ASN A 222 -33.47 -1.49 -5.90
CA ASN A 222 -33.80 -2.91 -5.83
C ASN A 222 -32.78 -3.66 -4.96
N GLN A 223 -33.28 -4.62 -4.21
CA GLN A 223 -32.46 -5.58 -3.50
C GLN A 223 -32.27 -6.81 -4.39
N VAL A 224 -31.02 -7.22 -4.60
CA VAL A 224 -30.67 -8.38 -5.39
C VAL A 224 -30.09 -9.48 -4.51
N THR A 225 -30.30 -10.73 -4.91
CA THR A 225 -29.69 -11.92 -4.29
C THR A 225 -28.84 -12.62 -5.34
N VAL A 226 -27.56 -12.83 -5.05
CA VAL A 226 -26.57 -13.29 -6.03
C VAL A 226 -25.72 -14.40 -5.43
N SER A 227 -25.72 -15.55 -6.09
CA SER A 227 -24.69 -16.58 -5.88
C SER A 227 -23.53 -16.32 -6.82
N TYR A 228 -22.29 -16.42 -6.34
CA TYR A 228 -21.12 -16.11 -7.16
C TYR A 228 -19.88 -16.89 -6.73
N LYS A 229 -18.96 -17.02 -7.68
CA LYS A 229 -17.58 -17.44 -7.48
C LYS A 229 -16.64 -16.43 -8.14
N GLY A 230 -15.76 -15.84 -7.35
CA GLY A 230 -14.76 -14.86 -7.76
C GLY A 230 -13.38 -15.48 -7.91
N THR A 231 -12.75 -15.28 -9.07
CA THR A 231 -11.42 -15.77 -9.40
C THR A 231 -10.54 -14.69 -10.02
N TYR A 232 -9.23 -14.81 -9.88
CA TYR A 232 -8.29 -14.05 -10.71
C TYR A 232 -8.24 -14.62 -12.14
N LEU A 233 -7.58 -13.93 -13.07
CA LEU A 233 -7.39 -14.43 -14.44
C LEU A 233 -6.65 -15.77 -14.52
N ASP A 234 -5.85 -16.13 -13.50
CA ASP A 234 -5.18 -17.43 -13.41
C ASP A 234 -6.09 -18.56 -12.88
N GLY A 235 -7.34 -18.25 -12.54
CA GLY A 235 -8.32 -19.20 -12.01
C GLY A 235 -8.27 -19.39 -10.49
N THR A 236 -7.33 -18.76 -9.78
CA THR A 236 -7.26 -18.81 -8.31
C THR A 236 -8.50 -18.16 -7.71
N VAL A 237 -9.20 -18.91 -6.85
CA VAL A 237 -10.41 -18.43 -6.16
C VAL A 237 -10.01 -17.48 -5.02
N PHE A 238 -10.62 -16.30 -4.97
CA PHE A 238 -10.39 -15.34 -3.89
C PHE A 238 -11.60 -15.16 -2.97
N ASP A 239 -12.81 -15.41 -3.47
CA ASP A 239 -14.05 -15.32 -2.71
C ASP A 239 -15.16 -16.10 -3.43
N GLU A 240 -16.10 -16.67 -2.67
CA GLU A 240 -17.29 -17.34 -3.21
C GLU A 240 -18.41 -17.33 -2.17
N SER A 241 -19.65 -17.21 -2.63
CA SER A 241 -20.81 -17.35 -1.75
C SER A 241 -20.99 -18.81 -1.32
N GLU A 242 -21.21 -19.06 -0.02
CA GLU A 242 -21.65 -20.38 0.43
C GLU A 242 -23.04 -20.69 -0.14
N SER A 243 -23.33 -21.95 -0.49
CA SER A 243 -24.58 -22.34 -1.16
C SER A 243 -25.87 -21.98 -0.40
N ASN A 244 -25.79 -21.71 0.90
CA ASN A 244 -26.90 -21.28 1.74
C ASN A 244 -26.80 -19.81 2.22
N LYS A 245 -25.81 -19.06 1.72
CA LYS A 245 -25.57 -17.65 2.06
C LYS A 245 -25.19 -16.85 0.80
N PRO A 246 -26.14 -16.64 -0.13
CA PRO A 246 -25.91 -15.77 -1.28
C PRO A 246 -25.63 -14.35 -0.81
N LEU A 247 -24.94 -13.58 -1.65
CA LEU A 247 -24.71 -12.16 -1.42
C LEU A 247 -26.01 -11.39 -1.66
N ILE A 248 -26.42 -10.61 -0.67
CA ILE A 248 -27.60 -9.75 -0.75
C ILE A 248 -27.14 -8.29 -0.61
N PHE A 249 -27.50 -7.46 -1.57
CA PHE A 249 -27.19 -6.04 -1.53
C PHE A 249 -28.20 -5.21 -2.33
N ARG A 250 -28.17 -3.89 -2.15
CA ARG A 250 -29.03 -2.94 -2.84
C ARG A 250 -28.29 -2.22 -3.95
N ILE A 251 -28.90 -2.25 -5.13
CA ILE A 251 -28.39 -1.63 -6.34
C ILE A 251 -28.38 -0.11 -6.17
N GLY A 252 -27.21 0.50 -6.34
CA GLY A 252 -26.99 1.96 -6.21
C GLY A 252 -26.50 2.42 -4.84
N ASN A 253 -26.35 1.51 -3.86
CA ASN A 253 -25.84 1.85 -2.52
C ASN A 253 -24.32 1.75 -2.38
N LYS A 254 -23.60 1.36 -3.44
CA LYS A 254 -22.13 1.18 -3.45
C LYS A 254 -21.65 0.16 -2.41
N GLU A 255 -22.44 -0.88 -2.17
CA GLU A 255 -22.12 -1.97 -1.25
C GLU A 255 -21.16 -3.00 -1.87
N THR A 256 -21.01 -3.00 -3.19
CA THR A 256 -20.09 -3.87 -3.94
C THR A 256 -19.24 -3.05 -4.91
N ILE A 257 -18.22 -3.67 -5.50
CA ILE A 257 -17.39 -3.02 -6.51
C ILE A 257 -18.21 -2.60 -7.75
N ALA A 258 -17.85 -1.48 -8.35
CA ALA A 258 -18.65 -0.85 -9.41
C ALA A 258 -18.88 -1.76 -10.62
N GLY A 259 -17.88 -2.57 -11.01
CA GLY A 259 -18.00 -3.50 -12.13
C GLY A 259 -18.98 -4.64 -11.85
N PHE A 260 -19.04 -5.13 -10.61
CA PHE A 260 -19.93 -6.22 -10.21
C PHE A 260 -21.39 -5.75 -10.21
N GLU A 261 -21.67 -4.60 -9.59
CA GLU A 261 -23.01 -3.98 -9.67
C GLU A 261 -23.41 -3.66 -11.12
N SER A 262 -22.47 -3.12 -11.92
CA SER A 262 -22.74 -2.80 -13.34
C SER A 262 -23.09 -4.05 -14.16
N GLY A 263 -22.40 -5.18 -13.92
CA GLY A 263 -22.72 -6.45 -14.56
C GLY A 263 -24.09 -6.98 -14.15
N ILE A 264 -24.43 -6.92 -12.86
CA ILE A 264 -25.75 -7.37 -12.36
C ILE A 264 -26.90 -6.55 -12.94
N ARG A 265 -26.70 -5.25 -13.19
CA ARG A 265 -27.69 -4.39 -13.87
C ARG A 265 -27.98 -4.81 -15.31
N LEU A 266 -27.13 -5.64 -15.92
CA LEU A 266 -27.35 -6.19 -17.26
C LEU A 266 -28.19 -7.47 -17.23
N MET A 267 -28.30 -8.13 -16.07
CA MET A 267 -28.89 -9.44 -15.92
C MET A 267 -30.40 -9.39 -15.64
N GLN A 268 -31.06 -10.51 -15.92
CA GLN A 268 -32.42 -10.82 -15.50
C GLN A 268 -32.45 -11.84 -14.36
N LYS A 269 -33.57 -11.95 -13.65
CA LYS A 269 -33.71 -12.97 -12.60
C LYS A 269 -33.57 -14.37 -13.20
N GLY A 270 -32.76 -15.21 -12.58
CA GLY A 270 -32.43 -16.57 -13.01
C GLY A 270 -31.27 -16.68 -14.01
N GLU A 271 -30.75 -15.55 -14.50
CA GLU A 271 -29.63 -15.54 -15.45
C GLU A 271 -28.32 -15.97 -14.78
N GLU A 272 -27.55 -16.78 -15.48
CA GLU A 272 -26.14 -17.06 -15.18
C GLU A 272 -25.24 -16.28 -16.14
N ALA A 273 -24.18 -15.68 -15.61
CA ALA A 273 -23.23 -14.91 -16.39
C ALA A 273 -21.80 -15.01 -15.87
N ILE A 274 -20.85 -14.70 -16.77
CA ILE A 274 -19.46 -14.40 -16.44
C ILE A 274 -19.25 -12.89 -16.59
N LEU A 275 -18.69 -12.27 -15.56
CA LEU A 275 -18.19 -10.90 -15.59
C LEU A 275 -16.66 -10.93 -15.55
N ILE A 276 -15.99 -10.20 -16.45
CA ILE A 276 -14.55 -9.91 -16.32
C ILE A 276 -14.41 -8.42 -16.07
N ILE A 277 -13.86 -8.08 -14.91
CA ILE A 277 -13.88 -6.73 -14.34
C ILE A 277 -12.44 -6.21 -14.26
N PRO A 278 -12.10 -5.13 -15.00
CA PRO A 278 -10.79 -4.49 -14.89
C PRO A 278 -10.62 -3.85 -13.51
N SER A 279 -9.36 -3.63 -13.11
CA SER A 279 -9.07 -3.30 -11.71
C SER A 279 -9.67 -1.95 -11.28
N ASP A 280 -9.78 -0.98 -12.18
CA ASP A 280 -10.37 0.34 -11.91
C ASP A 280 -11.89 0.29 -11.67
N ARG A 281 -12.55 -0.81 -12.05
CA ARG A 281 -13.95 -1.14 -11.71
C ARG A 281 -14.04 -2.14 -10.56
N ALA A 282 -12.91 -2.60 -10.03
CA ALA A 282 -12.77 -3.44 -8.86
C ALA A 282 -12.11 -2.67 -7.70
N TYR A 283 -10.91 -3.07 -7.29
CA TYR A 283 -10.21 -2.51 -6.12
C TYR A 283 -9.18 -1.41 -6.46
N GLY A 284 -8.95 -1.14 -7.75
CA GLY A 284 -8.15 -0.04 -8.27
C GLY A 284 -6.82 0.16 -7.55
N SER A 285 -6.53 1.41 -7.17
CA SER A 285 -5.36 1.79 -6.38
C SER A 285 -5.65 1.79 -4.87
N SER A 286 -6.20 0.69 -4.34
CA SER A 286 -6.29 0.48 -2.89
C SER A 286 -4.90 0.35 -2.25
N VAL A 287 -4.83 0.27 -0.92
CA VAL A 287 -3.57 0.08 -0.20
C VAL A 287 -2.99 -1.30 -0.52
N GLU A 288 -1.72 -1.32 -0.88
CA GLU A 288 -0.92 -2.52 -1.01
C GLU A 288 -0.22 -2.84 0.32
N VAL A 289 -0.16 -4.12 0.66
CA VAL A 289 0.49 -4.62 1.88
C VAL A 289 1.34 -5.82 1.48
N ILE A 290 2.65 -5.70 1.66
CA ILE A 290 3.58 -6.80 1.42
C ILE A 290 4.25 -7.25 2.73
N PRO A 291 4.59 -8.54 2.89
CA PRO A 291 4.23 -9.61 1.97
C PRO A 291 2.73 -9.95 2.11
N ASN A 292 2.17 -10.63 1.11
CA ASN A 292 0.73 -10.84 0.99
C ASN A 292 0.12 -11.60 2.20
N GLU A 293 0.92 -12.38 2.93
CA GLU A 293 0.53 -13.09 4.15
C GLU A 293 0.07 -12.15 5.28
N LEU A 294 0.49 -10.88 5.26
CA LEU A 294 0.07 -9.87 6.23
C LEU A 294 -1.30 -9.27 5.89
N ARG A 295 -1.72 -9.34 4.62
CA ARG A 295 -2.88 -8.61 4.11
C ARG A 295 -4.18 -8.96 4.83
N GLU A 296 -4.42 -10.24 5.09
CA GLU A 296 -5.60 -10.69 5.85
C GLU A 296 -5.63 -10.14 7.28
N ASP A 297 -4.49 -10.11 7.96
CA ASP A 297 -4.41 -9.59 9.32
C ASP A 297 -4.59 -8.07 9.35
N TYR A 298 -4.07 -7.36 8.35
CA TYR A 298 -4.34 -5.93 8.12
C TYR A 298 -5.84 -5.66 7.91
N LEU A 299 -6.51 -6.50 7.15
CA LEU A 299 -7.96 -6.41 6.93
C LEU A 299 -8.73 -6.64 8.24
N ILE A 300 -8.41 -7.70 8.98
CA ILE A 300 -9.06 -8.03 10.27
C ILE A 300 -8.88 -6.89 11.28
N ARG A 301 -7.70 -6.27 11.31
CA ARG A 301 -7.39 -5.11 12.16
C ARG A 301 -7.92 -3.78 11.62
N ARG A 302 -8.66 -3.80 10.50
CA ARG A 302 -9.25 -2.61 9.84
C ARG A 302 -8.22 -1.57 9.41
N GLN A 303 -6.99 -1.99 9.13
CA GLN A 303 -5.92 -1.15 8.58
C GLN A 303 -6.08 -0.96 7.06
N ILE A 304 -6.75 -1.90 6.40
CA ILE A 304 -7.18 -1.82 5.00
C ILE A 304 -8.65 -2.20 4.86
N GLN A 305 -9.26 -1.86 3.73
CA GLN A 305 -10.69 -2.11 3.47
C GLN A 305 -10.96 -3.24 2.47
N GLY A 306 -9.94 -3.73 1.76
CA GLY A 306 -10.09 -4.73 0.70
C GLY A 306 -9.15 -5.90 0.88
N ARG A 307 -9.70 -7.12 0.88
CA ARG A 307 -8.95 -8.37 0.84
C ARG A 307 -8.09 -8.49 -0.42
N ILE A 308 -8.62 -8.05 -1.55
CA ILE A 308 -8.00 -8.23 -2.85
C ILE A 308 -6.89 -7.19 -3.08
N PRO A 309 -5.70 -7.59 -3.55
CA PRO A 309 -4.63 -6.67 -3.90
C PRO A 309 -5.08 -5.62 -4.94
N PRO A 310 -4.54 -4.39 -4.90
CA PRO A 310 -4.77 -3.39 -5.93
C PRO A 310 -4.38 -3.91 -7.32
N TYR A 311 -4.93 -3.28 -8.36
CA TYR A 311 -4.66 -3.63 -9.76
C TYR A 311 -5.00 -5.07 -10.17
N SER A 312 -5.84 -5.76 -9.39
CA SER A 312 -6.33 -7.09 -9.72
C SER A 312 -7.51 -7.03 -10.70
N THR A 313 -7.37 -7.68 -11.85
CA THR A 313 -8.50 -8.03 -12.73
C THR A 313 -9.23 -9.25 -12.17
N LEU A 314 -10.55 -9.17 -12.10
CA LEU A 314 -11.37 -10.20 -11.46
C LEU A 314 -12.35 -10.83 -12.46
N VAL A 315 -12.56 -12.12 -12.32
CA VAL A 315 -13.55 -12.90 -13.05
C VAL A 315 -14.59 -13.41 -12.06
N PHE A 316 -15.86 -13.11 -12.30
CA PHE A 316 -16.97 -13.64 -11.53
C PHE A 316 -17.83 -14.53 -12.42
N GLN A 317 -18.07 -15.77 -12.00
CA GLN A 317 -19.20 -16.56 -12.47
C GLN A 317 -20.31 -16.42 -11.44
N LEU A 318 -21.52 -16.05 -11.86
CA LEU A 318 -22.59 -15.73 -10.94
C LEU A 318 -23.98 -16.05 -11.49
N THR A 319 -24.93 -16.14 -10.57
CA THR A 319 -26.36 -16.33 -10.83
C THR A 319 -27.14 -15.23 -10.10
N LEU A 320 -27.99 -14.50 -10.83
CA LEU A 320 -28.90 -13.52 -10.22
C LEU A 320 -30.18 -14.23 -9.76
N GLU A 321 -30.20 -14.68 -8.50
CA GLU A 321 -31.26 -15.52 -7.96
C GLU A 321 -32.60 -14.79 -7.81
N ASP A 322 -32.56 -13.54 -7.36
CA ASP A 322 -33.77 -12.78 -7.06
C ASP A 322 -33.58 -11.26 -7.17
N ILE A 323 -34.68 -10.56 -7.44
CA ILE A 323 -34.79 -9.10 -7.50
C ILE A 323 -36.05 -8.68 -6.73
N LYS A 324 -35.90 -7.82 -5.72
CA LYS A 324 -36.99 -7.27 -4.89
C LYS A 324 -37.01 -5.75 -4.90
#